data_AF-A0A8R7V857-F1
#
_entry.id   AF-A0A8R7V857-F1
#
_cell.length_a   1.000
_cell.length_b   1.000
_cell.length_c   1.000
_cell.angle_alpha   90.00
_cell.angle_beta   90.00
_cell.angle_gamma   90.00
#
_symmetry.space_group_name_H-M   'P 1'
#
loop_
_entity.id
_entity.type
_entity.pdbx_description
1 polymer ?
#
loop_
_entity_poly.entity_id
_entity_poly.type
_entity_poly.pdbx_seq_one_letter_code
_entity_poly.pdbx_strand_id
1 'polypeptide(L)'
;MQATTAAAAAAQLLTDTRRGPRCSRARLGATRLSWPGRFAVEAFAGRCQSSATTVTHRFSAISQATSPRRKARRQCSDDQSALQAGCSKVNRDQHGYDVNWFEEISQEVSKKLRAFYQFCRPHTIFGTIIGITSVSLLPMKSIDDFTATVLKGYLEALAAALCMNIYVVGLNQLYDIQIDKINKPGLPLAAGEFSVATGVFLVVTFLIMSFSIGIHSGSVPLMYALVVSFLLGSAYSIEAPLLRWKRHALLAASCILFVRAILVQLAFFAHMQQHVLKRPLAATKSLVFATLFMCCFSAVIALFKDIPDVDGDRDFGIQSLSVRLGPQRVYQLCISILLTAYAAATIVGASSTHLLQKIITVSGHGLLALTLWQRARHLEVENQARVTSFYMFIWKLFYAEYFLIPFVQ
;
A
#
# COMPACT_ATOMS: atom_id res chain seq x y z
N MET A 1 14.87 11.44 -38.21
CA MET A 1 16.09 11.62 -37.40
C MET A 1 15.66 12.02 -35.99
N GLN A 2 16.36 11.58 -34.93
CA GLN A 2 15.91 11.67 -33.51
C GLN A 2 14.73 10.74 -33.12
N ALA A 3 14.97 9.42 -33.08
CA ALA A 3 14.09 8.45 -32.38
C ALA A 3 14.84 7.23 -31.83
N THR A 4 16.17 7.27 -31.74
CA THR A 4 17.03 6.07 -31.56
C THR A 4 18.01 6.14 -30.39
N THR A 5 18.04 7.23 -29.62
CA THR A 5 19.01 7.43 -28.53
C THR A 5 18.60 6.79 -27.19
N ALA A 6 17.30 6.53 -26.95
CA ALA A 6 16.83 5.92 -25.71
C ALA A 6 17.09 4.39 -25.62
N ALA A 7 17.06 3.68 -26.76
CA ALA A 7 17.29 2.23 -26.80
C ALA A 7 18.78 1.85 -26.62
N ALA A 8 19.70 2.75 -27.01
CA ALA A 8 21.14 2.49 -26.93
C ALA A 8 21.67 2.42 -25.48
N ALA A 9 21.09 3.19 -24.56
CA ALA A 9 21.50 3.23 -23.16
C ALA A 9 21.21 1.91 -22.39
N ALA A 10 20.22 1.14 -22.83
CA ALA A 10 19.87 -0.14 -22.20
C ALA A 10 20.81 -1.30 -22.64
N ALA A 11 21.47 -1.18 -23.80
CA ALA A 11 22.31 -2.24 -24.35
C ALA A 11 23.76 -2.23 -23.81
N GLN A 12 24.28 -1.09 -23.37
CA GLN A 12 25.67 -0.95 -22.92
C GLN A 12 25.95 -1.55 -21.52
N LEU A 13 24.91 -1.83 -20.73
CA LEU A 13 25.03 -2.44 -19.40
C LEU A 13 25.26 -3.96 -19.40
N LEU A 14 25.32 -4.61 -20.56
CA LEU A 14 25.44 -6.07 -20.70
C LEU A 14 26.72 -6.57 -21.38
N THR A 15 27.66 -5.68 -21.76
CA THR A 15 28.84 -6.07 -22.57
C THR A 15 30.21 -5.90 -21.91
N ASP A 16 30.32 -5.28 -20.72
CA ASP A 16 31.63 -4.89 -20.15
C ASP A 16 32.11 -5.73 -18.95
N THR A 17 31.88 -7.06 -18.99
CA THR A 17 32.39 -8.02 -17.98
C THR A 17 33.28 -9.12 -18.59
N ARG A 18 33.85 -8.89 -19.78
CA ARG A 18 34.80 -9.82 -20.44
C ARG A 18 36.01 -9.13 -21.05
N ARG A 19 36.97 -8.72 -20.20
CA ARG A 19 38.43 -8.69 -20.50
C ARG A 19 39.24 -8.32 -19.27
N GLY A 20 40.12 -9.24 -18.86
CA GLY A 20 41.43 -8.89 -18.31
C GLY A 20 42.51 -9.57 -19.16
N PRO A 21 43.81 -9.41 -18.85
CA PRO A 21 44.43 -8.43 -17.97
C PRO A 21 45.44 -7.53 -18.73
N ARG A 22 46.00 -6.51 -18.07
CA ARG A 22 47.37 -6.04 -18.37
C ARG A 22 48.02 -5.40 -17.14
N CYS A 23 49.31 -5.66 -16.98
CA CYS A 23 50.11 -5.29 -15.82
C CYS A 23 50.95 -4.04 -16.13
N SER A 24 50.97 -3.06 -15.23
CA SER A 24 51.93 -1.95 -15.27
C SER A 24 52.25 -1.50 -13.85
N ARG A 25 53.53 -1.60 -13.48
CA ARG A 25 54.07 -1.17 -12.17
C ARG A 25 54.10 0.36 -12.08
N ALA A 26 53.66 0.90 -10.95
CA ALA A 26 54.11 2.18 -10.43
C ALA A 26 54.44 2.01 -8.93
N ARG A 27 55.56 2.59 -8.48
CA ARG A 27 55.98 2.64 -7.06
C ARG A 27 55.82 4.07 -6.53
N LEU A 28 55.90 4.19 -5.20
CA LEU A 28 55.92 5.41 -4.38
C LEU A 28 54.50 5.98 -4.12
N GLY A 29 54.15 6.43 -2.91
CA GLY A 29 54.90 6.49 -1.65
C GLY A 29 54.10 5.95 -0.46
N ALA A 30 54.77 5.65 0.65
CA ALA A 30 54.13 5.10 1.85
C ALA A 30 53.81 6.19 2.88
N THR A 31 52.55 6.27 3.31
CA THR A 31 52.14 6.91 4.57
C THR A 31 51.27 5.93 5.36
N ARG A 32 51.75 5.57 6.55
CA ARG A 32 51.06 4.65 7.46
C ARG A 32 49.91 5.37 8.15
N LEU A 33 48.71 4.83 8.08
CA LEU A 33 47.67 5.05 9.08
C LEU A 33 47.10 3.68 9.49
N SER A 34 47.40 3.29 10.73
CA SER A 34 47.08 1.97 11.28
C SER A 34 45.67 1.94 11.88
N TRP A 35 44.83 1.01 11.42
CA TRP A 35 43.60 0.62 12.09
C TRP A 35 43.80 -0.74 12.78
N PRO A 36 43.61 -0.84 14.11
CA PRO A 36 43.58 -2.12 14.81
C PRO A 36 42.16 -2.71 14.79
N GLY A 37 42.04 -4.04 14.74
CA GLY A 37 40.77 -4.73 14.94
C GLY A 37 40.46 -5.82 13.91
N ARG A 38 41.13 -6.98 14.04
CA ARG A 38 40.44 -8.24 13.72
C ARG A 38 39.53 -8.54 14.90
N PHE A 39 38.25 -8.82 14.65
CA PHE A 39 37.43 -9.54 15.62
C PHE A 39 36.95 -10.85 15.01
N ALA A 40 37.10 -11.91 15.80
CA ALA A 40 36.78 -13.27 15.41
C ALA A 40 35.28 -13.52 15.45
N VAL A 41 34.83 -14.50 14.67
CA VAL A 41 33.49 -15.09 14.83
C VAL A 41 33.56 -16.07 16.00
N GLU A 42 33.20 -15.60 17.19
CA GLU A 42 32.92 -16.49 18.32
C GLU A 42 31.42 -16.76 18.44
N ALA A 43 31.07 -18.05 18.46
CA ALA A 43 29.68 -18.48 18.60
C ALA A 43 29.24 -18.38 20.07
N PHE A 44 28.30 -17.47 20.36
CA PHE A 44 27.77 -17.32 21.72
C PHE A 44 26.50 -18.16 21.93
N ALA A 45 26.66 -19.31 22.61
CA ALA A 45 25.56 -20.17 23.01
C ALA A 45 24.82 -19.59 24.24
N GLY A 46 23.89 -18.66 24.01
CA GLY A 46 23.03 -18.08 25.04
C GLY A 46 21.92 -19.03 25.50
N ARG A 47 21.92 -19.40 26.78
CA ARG A 47 20.83 -20.18 27.40
C ARG A 47 19.66 -19.26 27.74
N CYS A 48 18.50 -19.44 27.12
CA CYS A 48 17.25 -18.84 27.62
C CYS A 48 16.61 -19.75 28.69
N GLN A 49 16.65 -19.31 29.95
CA GLN A 49 15.80 -19.87 31.00
C GLN A 49 14.37 -19.29 30.85
N SER A 50 13.37 -20.17 30.75
CA SER A 50 11.96 -19.77 30.69
C SER A 50 11.38 -19.59 32.11
N SER A 51 11.33 -18.34 32.58
CA SER A 51 10.59 -17.99 33.80
C SER A 51 9.13 -17.69 33.47
N ALA A 52 8.27 -18.71 33.57
CA ALA A 52 6.82 -18.54 33.40
C ALA A 52 6.16 -18.12 34.73
N THR A 53 5.86 -16.83 34.87
CA THR A 53 5.16 -16.28 36.04
C THR A 53 3.67 -16.15 35.77
N THR A 54 2.90 -17.19 36.07
CA THR A 54 1.44 -17.20 35.90
C THR A 54 0.73 -16.60 37.12
N VAL A 55 0.10 -15.43 36.96
CA VAL A 55 -0.82 -14.88 37.96
C VAL A 55 -2.24 -15.41 37.70
N THR A 56 -2.85 -16.00 38.72
CA THR A 56 -4.18 -16.61 38.68
C THR A 56 -5.30 -15.61 38.93
N HIS A 57 -6.45 -15.77 38.26
CA HIS A 57 -7.74 -15.36 38.80
C HIS A 57 -8.77 -16.51 38.74
N ARG A 58 -9.67 -16.51 39.73
CA ARG A 58 -10.55 -17.61 40.17
C ARG A 58 -11.61 -18.04 39.14
N PHE A 59 -12.05 -19.31 39.21
CA PHE A 59 -13.39 -19.65 39.73
C PHE A 59 -13.45 -21.11 40.26
N SER A 60 -14.45 -21.38 41.10
CA SER A 60 -14.73 -22.53 41.99
C SER A 60 -15.20 -23.83 41.27
N ALA A 61 -15.32 -25.04 41.88
CA ALA A 61 -14.93 -25.62 43.19
C ALA A 61 -15.20 -27.16 43.21
N ILE A 62 -14.83 -27.86 44.30
CA ILE A 62 -15.28 -29.23 44.71
C ILE A 62 -14.72 -30.39 43.83
N SER A 63 -14.14 -31.52 44.31
CA SER A 63 -13.94 -32.08 45.66
C SER A 63 -12.61 -32.83 45.80
N GLN A 64 -12.13 -32.89 47.04
CA GLN A 64 -11.27 -33.91 47.68
C GLN A 64 -11.79 -35.35 47.36
N ALA A 65 -11.07 -36.49 47.43
CA ALA A 65 -9.70 -36.89 47.83
C ALA A 65 -9.37 -38.25 47.12
N THR A 66 -8.29 -39.02 47.31
CA THR A 66 -7.09 -38.96 48.19
C THR A 66 -5.90 -39.71 47.51
N SER A 67 -4.69 -39.59 48.06
CA SER A 67 -3.57 -40.57 47.95
C SER A 67 -3.49 -41.35 49.31
N PRO A 68 -2.71 -42.46 49.55
CA PRO A 68 -1.37 -42.66 48.99
C PRO A 68 -0.76 -44.10 48.85
N ARG A 69 0.38 -44.13 48.11
CA ARG A 69 1.64 -44.86 48.38
C ARG A 69 1.74 -46.41 48.47
N ARG A 70 2.79 -46.86 47.75
CA ARG A 70 3.88 -47.80 48.11
C ARG A 70 3.74 -49.32 47.90
N LYS A 71 4.70 -49.83 47.13
CA LYS A 71 5.49 -51.08 47.29
C LYS A 71 4.75 -52.38 47.65
N ALA A 72 4.77 -53.34 46.71
CA ALA A 72 5.25 -54.70 47.00
C ALA A 72 5.70 -55.42 45.72
N ARG A 73 6.71 -56.29 45.88
CA ARG A 73 7.23 -57.24 44.87
C ARG A 73 6.73 -58.62 45.24
N ARG A 74 6.10 -59.38 44.32
CA ARG A 74 6.03 -60.86 44.34
C ARG A 74 5.57 -61.41 43.00
N GLN A 75 6.11 -62.58 42.65
CA GLN A 75 5.78 -63.35 41.44
C GLN A 75 4.44 -64.08 41.60
N CYS A 76 3.76 -64.32 40.48
CA CYS A 76 3.41 -65.69 40.08
C CYS A 76 3.33 -65.76 38.54
N SER A 77 3.46 -66.98 38.02
CA SER A 77 3.70 -67.27 36.60
C SER A 77 2.42 -67.71 35.87
N ASP A 78 2.53 -67.75 34.53
CA ASP A 78 1.77 -68.58 33.58
C ASP A 78 0.24 -68.30 33.48
N ASP A 79 -0.37 -68.21 32.28
CA ASP A 79 -0.28 -69.24 31.24
C ASP A 79 -0.70 -68.76 29.81
N GLN A 80 -0.42 -69.62 28.82
CA GLN A 80 -1.05 -69.75 27.48
C GLN A 80 -0.74 -68.77 26.31
N SER A 81 0.22 -69.20 25.47
CA SER A 81 0.10 -69.46 24.01
C SER A 81 -0.98 -68.72 23.20
N ALA A 82 -0.65 -67.82 22.27
CA ALA A 82 -0.08 -68.09 20.93
C ALA A 82 -1.06 -68.69 19.89
N LEU A 83 -1.47 -67.87 18.90
CA LEU A 83 -1.72 -68.28 17.51
C LEU A 83 -1.82 -67.05 16.60
N GLN A 84 -0.93 -66.95 15.59
CA GLN A 84 -1.01 -65.93 14.55
C GLN A 84 -2.01 -66.36 13.47
N ALA A 85 -2.91 -65.46 13.07
CA ALA A 85 -3.65 -65.56 11.81
C ALA A 85 -3.23 -64.40 10.91
N GLY A 86 -2.67 -64.70 9.75
CA GLY A 86 -2.21 -63.70 8.80
C GLY A 86 -3.38 -63.00 8.10
N CYS A 87 -3.25 -61.69 7.89
CA CYS A 87 -4.08 -60.97 6.93
C CYS A 87 -3.16 -60.15 6.03
N SER A 88 -3.12 -60.51 4.74
CA SER A 88 -2.24 -59.87 3.76
C SER A 88 -2.58 -58.39 3.62
N LYS A 89 -1.61 -57.51 3.91
CA LYS A 89 -1.70 -56.10 3.50
C LYS A 89 -1.67 -56.04 1.97
N VAL A 90 -2.85 -55.89 1.37
CA VAL A 90 -2.98 -55.42 -0.02
C VAL A 90 -2.31 -54.05 -0.11
N ASN A 91 -1.31 -53.93 -0.99
CA ASN A 91 -0.71 -52.63 -1.31
C ASN A 91 -1.81 -51.71 -1.84
N ARG A 92 -2.03 -50.58 -1.15
CA ARG A 92 -2.99 -49.54 -1.56
C ARG A 92 -2.26 -48.24 -1.91
N ASP A 93 -1.10 -48.38 -2.55
CA ASP A 93 -0.30 -47.28 -3.06
C ASP A 93 -0.78 -46.88 -4.45
N GLN A 94 -1.73 -45.92 -4.55
CA GLN A 94 -1.87 -45.05 -5.75
C GLN A 94 -2.90 -43.89 -5.70
N HIS A 95 -3.55 -43.58 -4.57
CA HIS A 95 -4.52 -42.45 -4.50
C HIS A 95 -4.17 -41.35 -3.47
N GLY A 96 -2.96 -41.40 -2.89
CA GLY A 96 -2.48 -40.37 -1.94
C GLY A 96 -1.70 -39.21 -2.56
N TYR A 97 -1.39 -39.25 -3.86
CA TYR A 97 -0.51 -38.27 -4.51
C TYR A 97 -1.25 -37.03 -5.06
N ASP A 98 -2.43 -37.19 -5.66
CA ASP A 98 -3.16 -36.05 -6.25
C ASP A 98 -3.61 -35.01 -5.20
N VAL A 99 -4.23 -35.45 -4.10
CA VAL A 99 -4.85 -34.53 -3.12
C VAL A 99 -3.82 -33.56 -2.52
N ASN A 100 -2.65 -34.08 -2.12
CA ASN A 100 -1.58 -33.27 -1.56
C ASN A 100 -1.02 -32.28 -2.59
N TRP A 101 -0.86 -32.68 -3.85
CA TRP A 101 -0.32 -31.83 -4.91
C TRP A 101 -1.26 -30.66 -5.27
N PHE A 102 -2.57 -30.92 -5.36
CA PHE A 102 -3.55 -29.84 -5.55
C PHE A 102 -3.60 -28.88 -4.35
N GLU A 103 -3.45 -29.39 -3.12
CA GLU A 103 -3.41 -28.56 -1.92
C GLU A 103 -2.14 -27.69 -1.84
N GLU A 104 -0.97 -28.24 -2.17
CA GLU A 104 0.30 -27.49 -2.29
C GLU A 104 0.21 -26.36 -3.33
N ILE A 105 -0.33 -26.65 -4.52
CA ILE A 105 -0.54 -25.63 -5.55
C ILE A 105 -1.52 -24.56 -5.09
N SER A 106 -2.63 -24.95 -4.46
CA SER A 106 -3.63 -24.02 -3.92
C SER A 106 -3.02 -23.07 -2.89
N GLN A 107 -2.20 -23.59 -1.96
CA GLN A 107 -1.50 -22.79 -0.95
C GLN A 107 -0.49 -21.83 -1.57
N GLU A 108 0.31 -22.28 -2.54
CA GLU A 108 1.32 -21.44 -3.22
C GLU A 108 0.68 -20.35 -4.10
N VAL A 109 -0.41 -20.66 -4.79
CA VAL A 109 -1.21 -19.67 -5.54
C VAL A 109 -1.84 -18.65 -4.57
N SER A 110 -2.44 -19.11 -3.46
CA SER A 110 -3.02 -18.24 -2.43
C SER A 110 -1.98 -17.31 -1.82
N LYS A 111 -0.76 -17.80 -1.55
CA LYS A 111 0.37 -17.00 -1.08
C LYS A 111 0.79 -15.94 -2.11
N LYS A 112 0.97 -16.31 -3.38
CA LYS A 112 1.31 -15.37 -4.47
C LYS A 112 0.23 -14.31 -4.68
N LEU A 113 -1.05 -14.67 -4.61
CA LEU A 113 -2.16 -13.73 -4.71
C LEU A 113 -2.21 -12.76 -3.51
N ARG A 114 -1.94 -13.25 -2.29
CA ARG A 114 -1.83 -12.40 -1.09
C ARG A 114 -0.67 -11.41 -1.21
N ALA A 115 0.50 -11.88 -1.64
CA ALA A 115 1.66 -11.02 -1.89
C ALA A 115 1.31 -9.97 -2.95
N PHE A 116 0.73 -10.35 -4.08
CA PHE A 116 0.32 -9.41 -5.12
C PHE A 116 -0.72 -8.37 -4.62
N TYR A 117 -1.71 -8.80 -3.84
CA TYR A 117 -2.68 -7.91 -3.20
C TYR A 117 -2.02 -6.88 -2.28
N GLN A 118 -1.04 -7.30 -1.46
CA GLN A 118 -0.26 -6.38 -0.62
C GLN A 118 0.64 -5.44 -1.43
N PHE A 119 1.29 -5.94 -2.48
CA PHE A 119 2.13 -5.17 -3.41
C PHE A 119 1.34 -4.02 -4.04
N CYS A 120 0.07 -4.25 -4.41
CA CYS A 120 -0.83 -3.24 -4.97
C CYS A 120 -1.26 -2.16 -3.97
N ARG A 121 -0.94 -2.29 -2.67
CA ARG A 121 -1.36 -1.39 -1.56
C ARG A 121 -2.88 -1.14 -1.59
N PRO A 122 -3.71 -2.06 -1.06
CA PRO A 122 -5.16 -2.13 -1.31
C PRO A 122 -5.93 -0.84 -1.04
N HIS A 123 -5.54 -0.07 -0.01
CA HIS A 123 -6.18 1.22 0.30
C HIS A 123 -6.06 2.22 -0.87
N THR A 124 -4.93 2.23 -1.57
CA THR A 124 -4.75 3.07 -2.76
C THR A 124 -5.61 2.60 -3.93
N ILE A 125 -5.81 1.29 -4.09
CA ILE A 125 -6.65 0.68 -5.13
C ILE A 125 -8.12 1.04 -4.89
N PHE A 126 -8.65 0.78 -3.69
CA PHE A 126 -10.03 1.15 -3.34
C PHE A 126 -10.27 2.66 -3.51
N GLY A 127 -9.34 3.50 -3.05
CA GLY A 127 -9.44 4.96 -3.27
C GLY A 127 -9.40 5.38 -4.74
N THR A 128 -8.75 4.60 -5.61
CA THR A 128 -8.71 4.85 -7.07
C THR A 128 -10.01 4.42 -7.73
N ILE A 129 -10.54 3.24 -7.37
CA ILE A 129 -11.84 2.76 -7.87
C ILE A 129 -12.94 3.75 -7.49
N ILE A 130 -13.08 4.03 -6.19
CA ILE A 130 -14.17 4.87 -5.66
C ILE A 130 -14.05 6.31 -6.20
N GLY A 131 -12.83 6.86 -6.25
CA GLY A 131 -12.59 8.21 -6.77
C GLY A 131 -12.93 8.35 -8.25
N ILE A 132 -12.42 7.44 -9.09
CA ILE A 132 -12.70 7.47 -10.54
C ILE A 132 -14.19 7.22 -10.82
N THR A 133 -14.82 6.29 -10.09
CA THR A 133 -16.27 6.03 -10.23
C THR A 133 -17.07 7.29 -9.94
N SER A 134 -16.83 7.94 -8.79
CA SER A 134 -17.53 9.16 -8.39
C SER A 134 -17.32 10.30 -9.39
N VAL A 135 -16.07 10.58 -9.77
CA VAL A 135 -15.73 11.62 -10.75
C VAL A 135 -16.35 11.34 -12.13
N SER A 136 -16.38 10.08 -12.55
CA SER A 136 -16.93 9.68 -13.85
C SER A 136 -18.45 9.80 -13.93
N LEU A 137 -19.14 9.85 -12.77
CA LEU A 137 -20.58 10.04 -12.68
C LEU A 137 -20.99 11.53 -12.64
N LEU A 138 -20.09 12.46 -12.28
CA LEU A 138 -20.39 13.90 -12.23
C LEU A 138 -20.88 14.56 -13.55
N PRO A 139 -20.45 14.14 -14.76
CA PRO A 139 -20.96 14.72 -16.01
C PRO A 139 -22.28 14.08 -16.52
N MET A 140 -22.79 13.06 -15.81
CA MET A 140 -24.04 12.37 -16.14
C MET A 140 -25.24 13.23 -15.73
N LYS A 141 -26.25 13.33 -16.60
CA LYS A 141 -27.43 14.19 -16.40
C LYS A 141 -28.74 13.42 -16.24
N SER A 142 -28.89 12.29 -16.91
CA SER A 142 -30.05 11.42 -16.81
C SER A 142 -29.64 9.94 -16.87
N ILE A 143 -30.61 9.04 -16.72
CA ILE A 143 -30.36 7.60 -16.85
C ILE A 143 -30.03 7.21 -18.31
N ASP A 144 -30.45 8.01 -19.28
CA ASP A 144 -30.20 7.79 -20.71
C ASP A 144 -28.73 7.93 -21.09
N ASP A 145 -27.94 8.63 -20.26
CA ASP A 145 -26.49 8.73 -20.43
C ASP A 145 -25.78 7.39 -20.20
N PHE A 146 -26.40 6.41 -19.50
CA PHE A 146 -25.81 5.11 -19.18
C PHE A 146 -25.81 4.15 -20.39
N THR A 147 -25.02 4.52 -21.40
CA THR A 147 -24.82 3.77 -22.64
C THR A 147 -23.63 2.81 -22.55
N ALA A 148 -23.58 1.82 -23.46
CA ALA A 148 -22.41 0.95 -23.61
C ALA A 148 -21.11 1.74 -23.88
N THR A 149 -21.20 2.87 -24.60
CA THR A 149 -20.07 3.78 -24.84
C THR A 149 -19.57 4.41 -23.54
N VAL A 150 -20.47 4.84 -22.66
CA VAL A 150 -20.13 5.38 -21.34
C VAL A 150 -19.50 4.33 -20.44
N LEU A 151 -20.06 3.11 -20.42
CA LEU A 151 -19.48 1.99 -19.68
C LEU A 151 -18.07 1.64 -20.19
N LYS A 152 -17.85 1.60 -21.52
CA LYS A 152 -16.54 1.36 -22.12
C LYS A 152 -15.52 2.43 -21.71
N GLY A 153 -15.85 3.71 -21.85
CA GLY A 153 -14.94 4.81 -21.49
C GLY A 153 -14.57 4.80 -20.00
N TYR A 154 -15.56 4.60 -19.12
CA TYR A 154 -15.32 4.43 -17.69
C TYR A 154 -14.38 3.25 -17.38
N LEU A 155 -14.61 2.08 -18.01
CA LEU A 155 -13.76 0.91 -17.81
C LEU A 155 -12.34 1.11 -18.34
N GLU A 156 -12.15 1.80 -19.47
CA GLU A 156 -10.83 2.18 -20.00
C GLU A 156 -10.09 3.10 -19.03
N ALA A 157 -10.75 4.17 -18.56
CA ALA A 157 -10.17 5.10 -17.61
C ALA A 157 -9.80 4.42 -16.28
N LEU A 158 -10.70 3.59 -15.73
CA LEU A 158 -10.47 2.84 -14.51
C LEU A 158 -9.31 1.85 -14.65
N ALA A 159 -9.31 1.02 -15.70
CA ALA A 159 -8.28 0.02 -15.93
C ALA A 159 -6.89 0.66 -16.13
N ALA A 160 -6.81 1.73 -16.93
CA ALA A 160 -5.56 2.46 -17.16
C ALA A 160 -5.01 3.06 -15.84
N ALA A 161 -5.88 3.66 -15.02
CA ALA A 161 -5.48 4.27 -13.77
C ALA A 161 -5.11 3.26 -12.67
N LEU A 162 -5.79 2.11 -12.60
CA LEU A 162 -5.40 1.01 -11.72
C LEU A 162 -4.01 0.48 -12.07
N CYS A 163 -3.73 0.30 -13.36
CA CYS A 163 -2.40 -0.09 -13.83
C CYS A 163 -1.34 0.97 -13.48
N MET A 164 -1.64 2.26 -13.68
CA MET A 164 -0.74 3.36 -13.31
C MET A 164 -0.49 3.41 -11.79
N ASN A 165 -1.51 3.16 -10.96
CA ASN A 165 -1.35 3.13 -9.51
C ASN A 165 -0.41 1.97 -9.09
N ILE A 166 -0.62 0.76 -9.63
CA ILE A 166 0.25 -0.40 -9.36
C ILE A 166 1.70 -0.11 -9.78
N TYR A 167 1.91 0.55 -10.93
CA TYR A 167 3.22 1.07 -11.32
C TYR A 167 3.81 2.01 -10.26
N VAL A 168 3.09 3.05 -9.82
CA VAL A 168 3.59 4.04 -8.86
C VAL A 168 3.93 3.41 -7.50
N VAL A 169 3.03 2.59 -6.93
CA VAL A 169 3.28 1.97 -5.61
C VAL A 169 4.32 0.87 -5.67
N GLY A 170 4.42 0.15 -6.79
CA GLY A 170 5.44 -0.87 -7.02
C GLY A 170 6.83 -0.26 -7.22
N LEU A 171 6.93 0.81 -8.02
CA LEU A 171 8.17 1.57 -8.21
C LEU A 171 8.67 2.12 -6.88
N ASN A 172 7.78 2.67 -6.05
CA ASN A 172 8.18 3.13 -4.73
C ASN A 172 8.77 2.00 -3.87
N GLN A 173 8.12 0.83 -3.84
CA GLN A 173 8.64 -0.32 -3.08
C GLN A 173 10.00 -0.80 -3.58
N LEU A 174 10.29 -0.74 -4.89
CA LEU A 174 11.60 -1.12 -5.44
C LEU A 174 12.74 -0.21 -4.96
N TYR A 175 12.51 1.10 -4.83
CA TYR A 175 13.50 2.04 -4.31
C TYR A 175 13.52 2.15 -2.78
N ASP A 176 12.44 1.73 -2.11
CA ASP A 176 12.31 1.82 -0.65
C ASP A 176 12.54 0.49 0.08
N ILE A 177 13.02 -0.59 -0.56
CA ILE A 177 13.14 -1.94 0.05
C ILE A 177 13.74 -1.93 1.47
N GLN A 178 14.84 -1.20 1.68
CA GLN A 178 15.50 -1.14 2.99
C GLN A 178 14.79 -0.22 4.00
N ILE A 179 14.05 0.80 3.53
CA ILE A 179 13.24 1.71 4.35
C ILE A 179 11.96 0.99 4.80
N ASP A 180 11.26 0.34 3.85
CA ASP A 180 10.03 -0.40 4.12
C ASP A 180 10.30 -1.66 4.96
N LYS A 181 11.54 -2.16 5.10
CA LYS A 181 11.87 -3.16 6.15
C LYS A 181 11.70 -2.65 7.58
N ILE A 182 11.89 -1.35 7.81
CA ILE A 182 11.63 -0.70 9.09
C ILE A 182 10.15 -0.30 9.17
N ASN A 183 9.69 0.46 8.18
CA ASN A 183 8.39 1.13 8.23
C ASN A 183 7.20 0.20 7.91
N LYS A 184 7.39 -0.80 7.04
CA LYS A 184 6.31 -1.64 6.48
C LYS A 184 6.81 -3.08 6.22
N PRO A 185 7.35 -3.78 7.22
CA PRO A 185 8.08 -5.05 7.03
C PRO A 185 7.26 -6.15 6.35
N GLY A 186 5.93 -6.10 6.43
CA GLY A 186 5.02 -7.01 5.74
C GLY A 186 4.75 -6.71 4.27
N LEU A 187 5.46 -5.78 3.62
CA LEU A 187 5.34 -5.59 2.16
C LEU A 187 6.18 -6.62 1.40
N PRO A 188 5.69 -7.19 0.27
CA PRO A 188 6.32 -8.36 -0.37
C PRO A 188 7.79 -8.22 -0.74
N LEU A 189 8.23 -7.03 -1.17
CA LEU A 189 9.64 -6.76 -1.51
C LEU A 189 10.52 -6.56 -0.25
N ALA A 190 9.95 -6.02 0.84
CA ALA A 190 10.66 -5.83 2.10
C ALA A 190 10.78 -7.17 2.88
N ALA A 191 9.70 -7.96 2.87
CA ALA A 191 9.61 -9.29 3.45
C ALA A 191 10.39 -10.37 2.68
N GLY A 192 10.77 -10.10 1.43
CA GLY A 192 11.44 -11.06 0.55
C GLY A 192 10.51 -12.12 -0.08
N GLU A 193 9.18 -11.95 0.02
CA GLU A 193 8.21 -12.81 -0.69
C GLU A 193 8.28 -12.62 -2.21
N PHE A 194 8.59 -11.40 -2.66
CA PHE A 194 8.88 -11.09 -4.06
C PHE A 194 10.37 -10.78 -4.26
N SER A 195 10.94 -11.32 -5.34
CA SER A 195 12.27 -10.92 -5.79
C SER A 195 12.25 -9.52 -6.42
N VAL A 196 13.40 -8.84 -6.44
CA VAL A 196 13.55 -7.55 -7.15
C VAL A 196 13.17 -7.70 -8.63
N ALA A 197 13.54 -8.80 -9.28
CA ALA A 197 13.18 -9.08 -10.67
C ALA A 197 11.66 -9.20 -10.86
N THR A 198 10.96 -9.85 -9.93
CA THR A 198 9.49 -9.92 -9.91
C THR A 198 8.86 -8.54 -9.76
N GLY A 199 9.38 -7.71 -8.84
CA GLY A 199 8.92 -6.34 -8.65
C GLY A 199 9.11 -5.47 -9.90
N VAL A 200 10.29 -5.52 -10.54
CA VAL A 200 10.58 -4.81 -11.79
C VAL A 200 9.66 -5.28 -12.91
N PHE A 201 9.48 -6.60 -13.08
CA PHE A 201 8.58 -7.17 -14.07
C PHE A 201 7.14 -6.66 -13.91
N LEU A 202 6.60 -6.67 -12.68
CA LEU A 202 5.26 -6.14 -12.40
C LEU A 202 5.17 -4.64 -12.74
N VAL A 203 6.10 -3.83 -12.23
CA VAL A 203 6.13 -2.37 -12.46
C VAL A 203 6.15 -2.03 -13.95
N VAL A 204 7.03 -2.67 -14.73
CA VAL A 204 7.14 -2.45 -16.18
C VAL A 204 5.88 -2.93 -16.91
N THR A 205 5.36 -4.11 -16.57
CA THR A 205 4.16 -4.67 -17.21
C THR A 205 2.93 -3.78 -16.98
N PHE A 206 2.69 -3.35 -15.74
CA PHE A 206 1.58 -2.45 -15.41
C PHE A 206 1.74 -1.06 -16.03
N LEU A 207 2.97 -0.55 -16.18
CA LEU A 207 3.22 0.70 -16.94
C LEU A 207 2.83 0.56 -18.41
N ILE A 208 3.28 -0.52 -19.07
CA ILE A 208 2.98 -0.80 -20.48
C ILE A 208 1.48 -0.98 -20.68
N MET A 209 0.80 -1.75 -19.84
CA MET A 209 -0.66 -1.92 -19.91
C MET A 209 -1.40 -0.59 -19.74
N SER A 210 -1.01 0.23 -18.76
CA SER A 210 -1.60 1.54 -18.52
C SER A 210 -1.53 2.44 -19.77
N PHE A 211 -0.32 2.63 -20.33
CA PHE A 211 -0.15 3.43 -21.53
C PHE A 211 -0.82 2.82 -22.76
N SER A 212 -0.84 1.49 -22.91
CA SER A 212 -1.51 0.82 -24.02
C SER A 212 -3.02 1.10 -24.04
N ILE A 213 -3.68 1.01 -22.88
CA ILE A 213 -5.10 1.38 -22.73
C ILE A 213 -5.30 2.88 -23.01
N GLY A 214 -4.42 3.73 -22.47
CA GLY A 214 -4.44 5.17 -22.74
C GLY A 214 -4.36 5.51 -24.24
N ILE A 215 -3.41 4.92 -24.97
CA ILE A 215 -3.23 5.10 -26.42
C ILE A 215 -4.47 4.61 -27.16
N HIS A 216 -4.95 3.40 -26.85
CA HIS A 216 -6.10 2.79 -27.52
C HIS A 216 -7.40 3.57 -27.30
N SER A 217 -7.59 4.19 -26.13
CA SER A 217 -8.75 5.05 -25.87
C SER A 217 -8.83 6.27 -26.79
N GLY A 218 -7.70 6.77 -27.32
CA GLY A 218 -7.63 8.02 -28.07
C GLY A 218 -8.00 9.27 -27.22
N SER A 219 -8.05 9.15 -25.90
CA SER A 219 -8.49 10.22 -25.01
C SER A 219 -7.32 11.07 -24.51
N VAL A 220 -7.22 12.31 -25.01
CA VAL A 220 -6.18 13.26 -24.60
C VAL A 220 -6.18 13.55 -23.09
N PRO A 221 -7.32 13.80 -22.41
CA PRO A 221 -7.33 13.99 -20.95
C PRO A 221 -6.83 12.77 -20.18
N LEU A 222 -7.20 11.55 -20.59
CA LEU A 222 -6.71 10.33 -19.95
C LEU A 222 -5.21 10.16 -20.18
N MET A 223 -4.74 10.31 -21.42
CA MET A 223 -3.32 10.24 -21.75
C MET A 223 -2.48 11.24 -20.93
N TYR A 224 -2.96 12.48 -20.80
CA TYR A 224 -2.33 13.50 -19.96
C TYR A 224 -2.26 13.05 -18.49
N ALA A 225 -3.33 12.49 -17.93
CA ALA A 225 -3.31 11.92 -16.59
C ALA A 225 -2.28 10.79 -16.43
N LEU A 226 -2.14 9.91 -17.40
CA LEU A 226 -1.17 8.81 -17.35
C LEU A 226 0.27 9.32 -17.44
N VAL A 227 0.58 10.20 -18.40
CA VAL A 227 1.92 10.80 -18.57
C VAL A 227 2.34 11.55 -17.30
N VAL A 228 1.46 12.42 -16.76
CA VAL A 228 1.78 13.20 -15.57
C VAL A 228 1.92 12.31 -14.32
N SER A 229 1.08 11.27 -14.17
CA SER A 229 1.20 10.31 -13.07
C SER A 229 2.50 9.50 -13.15
N PHE A 230 2.90 9.08 -14.35
CA PHE A 230 4.18 8.42 -14.60
C PHE A 230 5.37 9.31 -14.24
N LEU A 231 5.38 10.56 -14.69
CA LEU A 231 6.45 11.52 -14.43
C LEU A 231 6.56 11.85 -12.93
N LEU A 232 5.43 12.15 -12.26
CA LEU A 232 5.43 12.46 -10.83
C LEU A 232 5.76 11.24 -9.97
N GLY A 233 5.28 10.04 -10.31
CA GLY A 233 5.66 8.79 -9.63
C GLY A 233 7.15 8.47 -9.79
N SER A 234 7.68 8.64 -11.00
CA SER A 234 9.12 8.53 -11.29
C SER A 234 9.95 9.52 -10.47
N ALA A 235 9.59 10.81 -10.52
CA ALA A 235 10.31 11.86 -9.81
C ALA A 235 10.24 11.72 -8.29
N TYR A 236 9.13 11.20 -7.77
CA TYR A 236 8.96 10.88 -6.35
C TYR A 236 9.90 9.75 -5.89
N SER A 237 9.95 8.63 -6.63
CA SER A 237 10.59 7.40 -6.16
C SER A 237 12.02 7.17 -6.64
N ILE A 238 12.40 7.57 -7.87
CA ILE A 238 13.68 7.17 -8.49
C ILE A 238 14.87 7.89 -7.84
N GLU A 239 15.90 7.11 -7.48
CA GLU A 239 17.17 7.54 -6.90
C GLU A 239 18.12 8.09 -7.98
N ALA A 240 17.89 9.33 -8.45
CA ALA A 240 18.70 10.00 -9.46
C ALA A 240 18.78 11.53 -9.23
N PRO A 241 19.76 12.24 -9.83
CA PRO A 241 19.86 13.70 -9.74
C PRO A 241 18.55 14.39 -10.15
N LEU A 242 18.17 15.43 -9.41
CA LEU A 242 16.90 16.17 -9.55
C LEU A 242 15.61 15.35 -9.32
N LEU A 243 15.68 14.03 -9.07
CA LEU A 243 14.54 13.18 -8.72
C LEU A 243 14.54 12.89 -7.20
N ARG A 244 14.03 11.72 -6.79
CA ARG A 244 13.84 11.29 -5.39
C ARG A 244 13.12 12.33 -4.52
N TRP A 245 12.09 12.97 -5.07
CA TRP A 245 11.35 14.07 -4.43
C TRP A 245 10.75 13.68 -3.06
N LYS A 246 10.55 12.38 -2.79
CA LYS A 246 10.21 11.87 -1.44
C LYS A 246 11.12 12.43 -0.33
N ARG A 247 12.41 12.69 -0.60
CA ARG A 247 13.35 13.28 0.37
C ARG A 247 12.93 14.65 0.91
N HIS A 248 12.11 15.40 0.17
CA HIS A 248 11.72 16.77 0.49
C HIS A 248 10.22 16.82 0.81
N ALA A 249 9.85 17.04 2.08
CA ALA A 249 8.46 17.00 2.54
C ALA A 249 7.46 17.78 1.65
N LEU A 250 7.84 18.99 1.19
CA LEU A 250 6.98 19.79 0.31
C LEU A 250 6.77 19.14 -1.06
N LEU A 251 7.83 18.73 -1.76
CA LEU A 251 7.72 18.09 -3.07
C LEU A 251 6.98 16.75 -2.98
N ALA A 252 7.22 15.99 -1.91
CA ALA A 252 6.53 14.74 -1.61
C ALA A 252 5.02 14.95 -1.45
N ALA A 253 4.61 15.95 -0.65
CA ALA A 253 3.20 16.31 -0.47
C ALA A 253 2.57 16.86 -1.76
N SER A 254 3.28 17.74 -2.49
CA SER A 254 2.82 18.28 -3.77
C SER A 254 2.58 17.21 -4.83
N CYS A 255 3.42 16.17 -4.93
CA CYS A 255 3.17 15.04 -5.85
C CYS A 255 1.85 14.34 -5.54
N ILE A 256 1.65 13.97 -4.27
CA ILE A 256 0.50 13.19 -3.83
C ILE A 256 -0.79 14.01 -3.98
N LEU A 257 -0.75 15.28 -3.58
CA LEU A 257 -1.86 16.23 -3.78
C LEU A 257 -2.16 16.41 -5.26
N PHE A 258 -1.18 16.71 -6.10
CA PHE A 258 -1.43 16.97 -7.52
C PHE A 258 -2.04 15.75 -8.22
N VAL A 259 -1.48 14.55 -8.00
CA VAL A 259 -2.03 13.32 -8.60
C VAL A 259 -3.43 13.00 -8.05
N ARG A 260 -3.63 12.95 -6.72
CA ARG A 260 -4.89 12.46 -6.13
C ARG A 260 -6.02 13.48 -6.08
N ALA A 261 -5.72 14.78 -5.97
CA ALA A 261 -6.74 15.81 -5.78
C ALA A 261 -7.04 16.65 -7.02
N ILE A 262 -6.04 16.86 -7.88
CA ILE A 262 -6.18 17.73 -9.05
C ILE A 262 -6.34 16.86 -10.30
N LEU A 263 -5.39 15.96 -10.55
CA LEU A 263 -5.34 15.18 -11.78
C LEU A 263 -6.48 14.16 -11.86
N VAL A 264 -6.74 13.39 -10.79
CA VAL A 264 -7.89 12.46 -10.72
C VAL A 264 -9.21 13.18 -10.93
N GLN A 265 -9.42 14.35 -10.30
CA GLN A 265 -10.69 15.08 -10.41
C GLN A 265 -10.88 15.68 -11.80
N LEU A 266 -9.89 16.45 -12.30
CA LEU A 266 -10.06 17.21 -13.54
C LEU A 266 -9.93 16.34 -14.80
N ALA A 267 -8.94 15.45 -14.86
CA ALA A 267 -8.64 14.72 -16.09
C ALA A 267 -9.65 13.59 -16.38
N PHE A 268 -10.16 12.91 -15.34
CA PHE A 268 -11.16 11.86 -15.51
C PHE A 268 -12.56 12.46 -15.74
N PHE A 269 -12.88 13.60 -15.13
CA PHE A 269 -14.06 14.37 -15.50
C PHE A 269 -14.00 14.82 -16.96
N ALA A 270 -12.86 15.38 -17.40
CA ALA A 270 -12.67 15.80 -18.79
C ALA A 270 -12.70 14.63 -19.79
N HIS A 271 -12.16 13.46 -19.42
CA HIS A 271 -12.30 12.22 -20.19
C HIS A 271 -13.79 11.88 -20.40
N MET A 272 -14.57 11.78 -19.32
CA MET A 272 -15.99 11.44 -19.43
C MET A 272 -16.81 12.53 -20.15
N GLN A 273 -16.63 13.80 -19.79
CA GLN A 273 -17.36 14.94 -20.36
C GLN A 273 -17.04 15.14 -21.86
N GLN A 274 -15.75 15.31 -22.20
CA GLN A 274 -15.35 15.71 -23.56
C GLN A 274 -15.12 14.53 -24.49
N HIS A 275 -14.45 13.48 -24.01
CA HIS A 275 -14.08 12.37 -24.88
C HIS A 275 -15.20 11.33 -24.99
N VAL A 276 -15.86 10.96 -23.90
CA VAL A 276 -16.89 9.91 -23.90
C VAL A 276 -18.27 10.47 -24.28
N LEU A 277 -18.77 11.46 -23.54
CA LEU A 277 -20.09 12.08 -23.74
C LEU A 277 -20.12 13.14 -24.86
N LYS A 278 -18.96 13.51 -25.43
CA LYS A 278 -18.81 14.54 -26.48
C LYS A 278 -19.41 15.91 -26.12
N ARG A 279 -19.42 16.27 -24.84
CA ARG A 279 -19.94 17.54 -24.29
C ARG A 279 -18.80 18.57 -24.12
N PRO A 280 -19.09 19.88 -24.25
CA PRO A 280 -18.10 20.91 -23.92
C PRO A 280 -17.69 20.82 -22.45
N LEU A 281 -16.43 21.13 -22.14
CA LEU A 281 -15.95 21.13 -20.76
C LEU A 281 -16.63 22.27 -19.98
N ALA A 282 -17.40 21.90 -18.96
CA ALA A 282 -18.06 22.84 -18.06
C ALA A 282 -17.79 22.41 -16.63
N ALA A 283 -17.15 23.28 -15.84
CA ALA A 283 -16.87 22.99 -14.44
C ALA A 283 -18.17 23.04 -13.62
N THR A 284 -18.56 21.91 -13.03
CA THR A 284 -19.71 21.84 -12.11
C THR A 284 -19.30 22.29 -10.70
N LYS A 285 -20.26 22.74 -9.89
CA LYS A 285 -19.98 23.06 -8.48
C LYS A 285 -19.39 21.85 -7.74
N SER A 286 -19.91 20.65 -8.03
CA SER A 286 -19.43 19.37 -7.49
C SER A 286 -17.97 19.10 -7.85
N LEU A 287 -17.54 19.38 -9.10
CA LEU A 287 -16.16 19.20 -9.53
C LEU A 287 -15.20 20.18 -8.81
N VAL A 288 -15.60 21.46 -8.72
CA VAL A 288 -14.80 22.49 -8.03
C VAL A 288 -14.67 22.17 -6.54
N PHE A 289 -15.80 21.86 -5.88
CA PHE A 289 -15.83 21.40 -4.49
C PHE A 289 -14.92 20.19 -4.28
N ALA A 290 -15.10 19.14 -5.09
CA ALA A 290 -14.33 17.91 -4.96
C ALA A 290 -12.83 18.14 -5.17
N THR A 291 -12.44 18.98 -6.12
CA THR A 291 -11.01 19.32 -6.36
C THR A 291 -10.39 20.01 -5.14
N LEU A 292 -11.05 21.04 -4.60
CA LEU A 292 -10.56 21.79 -3.43
C LEU A 292 -10.55 20.92 -2.16
N PHE A 293 -11.63 20.18 -1.93
CA PHE A 293 -11.81 19.36 -0.74
C PHE A 293 -10.87 18.14 -0.73
N MET A 294 -10.67 17.49 -1.89
CA MET A 294 -9.69 16.41 -2.04
C MET A 294 -8.24 16.91 -1.94
N CYS A 295 -7.96 18.21 -2.14
CA CYS A 295 -6.63 18.76 -1.86
C CYS A 295 -6.32 18.72 -0.36
N CYS A 296 -7.29 19.10 0.49
CA CYS A 296 -7.15 18.99 1.95
C CYS A 296 -6.92 17.53 2.38
N PHE A 297 -7.73 16.60 1.88
CA PHE A 297 -7.58 15.18 2.16
C PHE A 297 -6.26 14.60 1.65
N SER A 298 -5.81 14.97 0.45
CA SER A 298 -4.58 14.44 -0.14
C SER A 298 -3.34 15.00 0.56
N ALA A 299 -3.37 16.25 1.02
CA ALA A 299 -2.35 16.80 1.91
C ALA A 299 -2.28 16.01 3.22
N VAL A 300 -3.43 15.71 3.84
CA VAL A 300 -3.49 14.92 5.07
C VAL A 300 -3.01 13.49 4.84
N ILE A 301 -3.41 12.82 3.75
CA ILE A 301 -2.88 11.47 3.41
C ILE A 301 -1.36 11.51 3.20
N ALA A 302 -0.83 12.56 2.58
CA ALA A 302 0.60 12.73 2.37
C ALA A 302 1.39 12.96 3.65
N LEU A 303 0.83 13.72 4.61
CA LEU A 303 1.47 14.00 5.91
C LEU A 303 1.29 12.86 6.91
N PHE A 304 0.10 12.26 6.98
CA PHE A 304 -0.23 11.25 7.98
C PHE A 304 0.47 9.92 7.71
N LYS A 305 0.76 9.58 6.44
CA LYS A 305 1.57 8.41 6.11
C LYS A 305 3.00 8.50 6.67
N ASP A 306 3.53 9.71 6.83
CA ASP A 306 4.89 9.97 7.32
C ASP A 306 4.98 9.83 8.86
N ILE A 307 3.84 9.75 9.55
CA ILE A 307 3.79 9.55 11.02
C ILE A 307 4.27 8.14 11.40
N PRO A 308 3.72 7.04 10.86
CA PRO A 308 4.25 5.70 11.11
C PRO A 308 5.57 5.41 10.36
N ASP A 309 5.88 6.16 9.30
CA ASP A 309 7.13 6.00 8.54
C ASP A 309 8.33 6.75 9.18
N VAL A 310 8.14 7.44 10.32
CA VAL A 310 9.09 8.43 10.86
C VAL A 310 10.49 7.88 11.17
N ASP A 311 10.61 6.64 11.63
CA ASP A 311 11.91 6.09 12.06
C ASP A 311 12.74 5.65 10.85
N GLY A 312 12.16 4.89 9.90
CA GLY A 312 12.83 4.56 8.65
C GLY A 312 13.05 5.77 7.74
N ASP A 313 12.23 6.82 7.83
CA ASP A 313 12.52 8.09 7.16
C ASP A 313 13.77 8.76 7.79
N ARG A 314 13.87 8.82 9.12
CA ARG A 314 15.03 9.39 9.83
C ARG A 314 16.32 8.64 9.47
N ASP A 315 16.30 7.32 9.55
CA ASP A 315 17.49 6.47 9.37
C ASP A 315 18.05 6.52 7.94
N PHE A 316 17.20 6.78 6.94
CA PHE A 316 17.59 6.93 5.53
C PHE A 316 17.67 8.40 5.07
N GLY A 317 17.69 9.35 6.00
CA GLY A 317 17.90 10.77 5.72
C GLY A 317 16.74 11.47 4.99
N ILE A 318 15.54 10.89 5.01
CA ILE A 318 14.32 11.50 4.47
C ILE A 318 13.83 12.56 5.44
N GLN A 319 13.70 13.79 4.92
CA GLN A 319 13.38 14.97 5.72
C GLN A 319 11.87 15.26 5.69
N SER A 320 11.07 14.25 6.06
CA SER A 320 9.60 14.36 6.14
C SER A 320 9.16 15.29 7.28
N LEU A 321 7.91 15.75 7.24
CA LEU A 321 7.41 16.71 8.24
C LEU A 321 7.37 16.09 9.65
N SER A 322 7.10 14.77 9.74
CA SER A 322 7.10 14.01 11.00
C SER A 322 8.49 13.91 11.61
N VAL A 323 9.54 13.75 10.78
CA VAL A 323 10.94 13.79 11.23
C VAL A 323 11.32 15.18 11.75
N ARG A 324 10.89 16.26 11.06
CA ARG A 324 11.26 17.65 11.39
C ARG A 324 10.50 18.25 12.57
N LEU A 325 9.18 18.04 12.65
CA LEU A 325 8.32 18.66 13.67
C LEU A 325 7.88 17.71 14.78
N GLY A 326 8.09 16.40 14.60
CA GLY A 326 7.64 15.34 15.50
C GLY A 326 6.24 14.80 15.15
N PRO A 327 6.01 13.48 15.29
CA PRO A 327 4.72 12.82 15.03
C PRO A 327 3.49 13.54 15.61
N GLN A 328 3.56 13.97 16.87
CA GLN A 328 2.44 14.60 17.58
C GLN A 328 1.97 15.92 16.94
N ARG A 329 2.90 16.75 16.44
CA ARG A 329 2.55 18.04 15.82
C ARG A 329 1.93 17.84 14.43
N VAL A 330 2.46 16.90 13.65
CA VAL A 330 1.92 16.54 12.33
C VAL A 330 0.55 15.88 12.48
N TYR A 331 0.35 15.04 13.49
CA TYR A 331 -0.95 14.48 13.85
C TYR A 331 -1.98 15.59 14.11
N GLN A 332 -1.68 16.53 15.02
CA GLN A 332 -2.57 17.64 15.35
C GLN A 332 -2.91 18.49 14.12
N LEU A 333 -1.90 18.85 13.30
CA LEU A 333 -2.09 19.57 12.04
C LEU A 333 -3.05 18.82 11.09
N CYS A 334 -2.88 17.51 10.93
CA CYS A 334 -3.75 16.70 10.07
C CYS A 334 -5.21 16.70 10.55
N ILE A 335 -5.44 16.53 11.86
CA ILE A 335 -6.79 16.55 12.44
C ILE A 335 -7.42 17.95 12.27
N SER A 336 -6.66 19.02 12.51
CA SER A 336 -7.13 20.40 12.27
C SER A 336 -7.53 20.62 10.80
N ILE A 337 -6.69 20.23 9.84
CA ILE A 337 -7.00 20.38 8.40
C ILE A 337 -8.29 19.64 8.04
N LEU A 338 -8.47 18.39 8.48
CA LEU A 338 -9.69 17.64 8.18
C LEU A 338 -10.92 18.27 8.84
N LEU A 339 -10.87 18.64 10.12
CA LEU A 339 -12.02 19.24 10.81
C LEU A 339 -12.40 20.60 10.21
N THR A 340 -11.43 21.42 9.81
CA THR A 340 -11.68 22.67 9.07
C THR A 340 -12.29 22.40 7.68
N ALA A 341 -11.80 21.40 6.96
CA ALA A 341 -12.37 21.00 5.68
C ALA A 341 -13.84 20.55 5.83
N TYR A 342 -14.15 19.70 6.81
CA TYR A 342 -15.53 19.29 7.11
C TYR A 342 -16.44 20.45 7.51
N ALA A 343 -15.95 21.39 8.33
CA ALA A 343 -16.71 22.58 8.69
C ALA A 343 -17.05 23.41 7.44
N ALA A 344 -16.06 23.62 6.55
CA ALA A 344 -16.27 24.30 5.27
C ALA A 344 -17.27 23.55 4.37
N ALA A 345 -17.16 22.23 4.24
CA ALA A 345 -18.11 21.41 3.48
C ALA A 345 -19.53 21.45 4.05
N THR A 346 -19.67 21.50 5.37
CA THR A 346 -20.96 21.67 6.05
C THR A 346 -21.58 23.03 5.74
N ILE A 347 -20.77 24.11 5.72
CA ILE A 347 -21.23 25.45 5.32
C ILE A 347 -21.65 25.49 3.84
N VAL A 348 -20.85 24.89 2.95
CA VAL A 348 -21.19 24.75 1.52
C VAL A 348 -22.50 23.98 1.34
N GLY A 349 -22.68 22.85 2.03
CA GLY A 349 -23.93 22.08 2.02
C GLY A 349 -25.14 22.87 2.52
N ALA A 350 -24.97 23.63 3.61
CA ALA A 350 -26.00 24.50 4.17
C ALA A 350 -26.46 25.60 3.20
N SER A 351 -25.59 26.04 2.28
CA SER A 351 -25.90 27.03 1.24
C SER A 351 -26.74 26.50 0.07
N SER A 352 -26.92 25.18 -0.07
CA SER A 352 -27.76 24.61 -1.13
C SER A 352 -29.21 25.09 -1.04
N THR A 353 -29.85 25.34 -2.19
CA THR A 353 -31.27 25.67 -2.29
C THR A 353 -32.17 24.43 -2.19
N HIS A 354 -31.64 23.25 -2.49
CA HIS A 354 -32.42 22.00 -2.49
C HIS A 354 -32.36 21.33 -1.12
N LEU A 355 -33.52 21.15 -0.47
CA LEU A 355 -33.63 20.61 0.89
C LEU A 355 -32.98 19.23 1.05
N LEU A 356 -33.17 18.33 0.07
CA LEU A 356 -32.59 16.97 0.13
C LEU A 356 -31.06 17.01 0.05
N GLN A 357 -30.49 17.78 -0.89
CA GLN A 357 -29.04 17.98 -1.00
C GLN A 357 -28.47 18.60 0.28
N LYS A 358 -29.15 19.61 0.83
CA LYS A 358 -28.78 20.24 2.10
C LYS A 358 -28.73 19.23 3.25
N ILE A 359 -29.78 18.43 3.42
CA ILE A 359 -29.84 17.40 4.48
C ILE A 359 -28.69 16.39 4.30
N ILE A 360 -28.51 15.84 3.09
CA ILE A 360 -27.47 14.82 2.82
C ILE A 360 -26.07 15.39 3.07
N THR A 361 -25.77 16.58 2.53
CA THR A 361 -24.43 17.17 2.64
C THR A 361 -24.13 17.66 4.06
N VAL A 362 -25.06 18.32 4.75
CA VAL A 362 -24.85 18.80 6.12
C VAL A 362 -24.74 17.62 7.11
N SER A 363 -25.66 16.65 7.06
CA SER A 363 -25.63 15.50 7.97
C SER A 363 -24.48 14.54 7.66
N GLY A 364 -24.17 14.32 6.38
CA GLY A 364 -23.06 13.46 5.95
C GLY A 364 -21.70 13.97 6.43
N HIS A 365 -21.31 15.18 6.03
CA HIS A 365 -20.02 15.75 6.45
C HIS A 365 -19.98 15.97 7.97
N GLY A 366 -21.11 16.35 8.60
CA GLY A 366 -21.21 16.48 10.06
C GLY A 366 -20.98 15.16 10.81
N LEU A 367 -21.55 14.05 10.33
CA LEU A 367 -21.35 12.72 10.90
C LEU A 367 -19.91 12.24 10.74
N LEU A 368 -19.29 12.48 9.58
CA LEU A 368 -17.91 12.11 9.32
C LEU A 368 -16.93 12.96 10.17
N ALA A 369 -17.20 14.26 10.35
CA ALA A 369 -16.47 15.14 11.25
C ALA A 369 -16.58 14.68 12.72
N LEU A 370 -17.79 14.35 13.19
CA LEU A 370 -18.03 13.83 14.53
C LEU A 370 -17.27 12.51 14.76
N THR A 371 -17.34 11.59 13.79
CA THR A 371 -16.64 10.30 13.85
C THR A 371 -15.12 10.47 13.88
N LEU A 372 -14.59 11.40 13.06
CA LEU A 372 -13.17 11.78 13.10
C LEU A 372 -12.77 12.31 14.46
N TRP A 373 -13.50 13.31 14.99
CA TRP A 373 -13.22 13.96 16.26
C TRP A 373 -13.26 12.99 17.45
N GLN A 374 -14.28 12.12 17.50
CA GLN A 374 -14.40 11.07 18.52
C GLN A 374 -13.19 10.14 18.49
N ARG A 375 -12.81 9.59 17.32
CA ARG A 375 -11.66 8.71 17.22
C ARG A 375 -10.34 9.42 17.50
N ALA A 376 -10.20 10.67 17.07
CA ALA A 376 -8.99 11.46 17.24
C ALA A 376 -8.67 11.76 18.73
N ARG A 377 -9.70 11.87 19.57
CA ARG A 377 -9.56 12.05 21.03
C ARG A 377 -8.94 10.85 21.76
N HIS A 378 -9.01 9.65 21.17
CA HIS A 378 -8.55 8.41 21.79
C HIS A 378 -7.27 7.84 21.14
N LEU A 379 -6.61 8.59 20.25
CA LEU A 379 -5.39 8.14 19.60
C LEU A 379 -4.14 8.48 20.43
N GLU A 380 -3.43 7.45 20.86
CA GLU A 380 -2.05 7.52 21.37
C GLU A 380 -1.09 7.50 20.17
N VAL A 381 -0.41 8.61 19.88
CA VAL A 381 0.49 8.74 18.71
C VAL A 381 1.78 7.93 18.87
N GLU A 382 2.18 7.62 20.10
CA GLU A 382 3.33 6.75 20.38
C GLU A 382 3.07 5.28 19.99
N ASN A 383 1.80 4.88 19.87
CA ASN A 383 1.43 3.51 19.52
C ASN A 383 1.31 3.34 18.00
N GLN A 384 2.40 2.90 17.37
CA GLN A 384 2.50 2.74 15.91
C GLN A 384 1.39 1.87 15.28
N ALA A 385 0.92 0.83 15.99
CA ALA A 385 -0.19 -0.01 15.52
C ALA A 385 -1.53 0.77 15.50
N ARG A 386 -1.78 1.58 16.53
CA ARG A 386 -2.97 2.46 16.57
C ARG A 386 -2.88 3.58 15.53
N VAL A 387 -1.71 4.21 15.34
CA VAL A 387 -1.49 5.22 14.29
C VAL A 387 -1.73 4.63 12.90
N THR A 388 -1.20 3.44 12.61
CA THR A 388 -1.41 2.75 11.33
C THR A 388 -2.89 2.41 11.10
N SER A 389 -3.58 1.94 12.15
CA SER A 389 -5.04 1.70 12.10
C SER A 389 -5.84 3.00 11.86
N PHE A 390 -5.43 4.10 12.48
CA PHE A 390 -6.04 5.42 12.27
C PHE A 390 -5.79 5.96 10.87
N TYR A 391 -4.60 5.77 10.30
CA TYR A 391 -4.31 6.10 8.90
C TYR A 391 -5.22 5.34 7.93
N MET A 392 -5.47 4.05 8.18
CA MET A 392 -6.44 3.27 7.40
C MET A 392 -7.90 3.73 7.63
N PHE A 393 -8.21 4.36 8.77
CA PHE A 393 -9.49 5.03 8.99
C PHE A 393 -9.61 6.35 8.22
N ILE A 394 -8.55 7.16 8.10
CA ILE A 394 -8.53 8.35 7.23
C ILE A 394 -8.82 7.97 5.78
N TRP A 395 -8.26 6.85 5.30
CA TRP A 395 -8.61 6.31 3.98
C TRP A 395 -10.10 5.96 3.85
N LYS A 396 -10.73 5.40 4.90
CA LYS A 396 -12.18 5.13 4.90
C LYS A 396 -13.02 6.40 4.87
N LEU A 397 -12.58 7.46 5.55
CA LEU A 397 -13.19 8.78 5.42
C LEU A 397 -13.07 9.29 3.98
N PHE A 398 -11.87 9.31 3.40
CA PHE A 398 -11.63 9.70 2.01
C PHE A 398 -12.52 8.95 1.00
N TYR A 399 -12.82 7.66 1.23
CA TYR A 399 -13.80 6.94 0.40
C TYR A 399 -15.22 7.46 0.58
N ALA A 400 -15.66 7.74 1.81
CA ALA A 400 -16.99 8.23 2.13
C ALA A 400 -17.32 9.57 1.43
N GLU A 401 -16.33 10.47 1.34
CA GLU A 401 -16.45 11.78 0.67
C GLU A 401 -16.90 11.68 -0.80
N TYR A 402 -16.39 10.68 -1.52
CA TYR A 402 -16.77 10.46 -2.92
C TYR A 402 -18.24 10.05 -3.11
N PHE A 403 -18.92 9.57 -2.05
CA PHE A 403 -20.37 9.38 -2.07
C PHE A 403 -21.15 10.66 -1.75
N LEU A 404 -20.56 11.64 -1.07
CA LEU A 404 -21.19 12.92 -0.73
C LEU A 404 -21.02 13.98 -1.84
N ILE A 405 -19.89 13.98 -2.55
CA ILE A 405 -19.56 14.93 -3.62
C ILE A 405 -20.69 15.14 -4.66
N PRO A 406 -21.37 14.10 -5.19
CA PRO A 406 -22.43 14.29 -6.19
C PRO A 406 -23.65 15.10 -5.71
N PHE A 407 -23.84 15.23 -4.40
CA PHE A 407 -24.93 15.98 -3.78
C PHE A 407 -24.60 17.46 -3.54
N VAL A 408 -23.36 17.89 -3.79
CA VAL A 408 -22.93 19.29 -3.71
C VAL A 408 -23.09 19.95 -5.09
N GLN A 409 -24.26 20.52 -5.39
CA GLN A 409 -24.62 21.00 -6.73
C GLN A 409 -24.83 22.51 -6.87
#